data_AF-A0A6N4RBP7-F1
#
_entry.id   AF-A0A6N4RBP7-F1
#
_cell.length_a   1.000
_cell.length_b   1.000
_cell.length_c   1.000
_cell.angle_alpha   90.00
_cell.angle_beta   90.00
_cell.angle_gamma   90.00
#
_symmetry.space_group_name_H-M   'P 1'
#
loop_
_entity.id
_entity.type
_entity.pdbx_description
1 polymer ?
#
loop_
_entity_poly.entity_id
_entity_poly.type
_entity_poly.pdbx_seq_one_letter_code
_entity_poly.pdbx_strand_id
1 'polypeptide(L)'
;MLTTFFSFWSSVPLRWRFFITSFSGIAVMFTEDVFVVGTTPEGWMFLLAGASVILVVGELIIRDVHKGIVNLQSSIAALSQLDLSKDAQIGGQLEMQHIATDLNKVIAEWRTIINTNLTSSRGMVEAVAVVEGQCHALREMSEHQRNDISSMTEGTVRSKALVHDVESRMSRVNSSLQNIGDVVQQNTSYMAELIRKTEEVSNVSSVIKQISEQINLLALNAAIEAARAGDAGRGFAVVADEVRKLSNQSANAVSGIDTVVEALTRAVHTMEEGQQRIVETIQGIGADTASVTQGMSEQTVAIDDISSRVENFAGQIEEVHHNVEQTTVASANLESLAGDLNALASRFRV
;
A
#
# COMPACT_ATOMS: atom_id res chain seq x y z
N MET A 1 33.44 55.43 60.05
CA MET A 1 34.79 55.01 59.59
C MET A 1 35.39 53.88 60.43
N LEU A 2 35.18 53.80 61.75
CA LEU A 2 35.75 52.71 62.58
C LEU A 2 35.06 51.34 62.40
N THR A 3 33.76 51.30 62.11
CA THR A 3 33.01 50.03 61.93
C THR A 3 33.30 49.34 60.59
N THR A 4 33.52 50.10 59.51
CA THR A 4 33.92 49.56 58.20
C THR A 4 35.36 49.05 58.17
N PHE A 5 36.23 49.60 59.01
CA PHE A 5 37.61 49.11 59.13
C PHE A 5 37.66 47.75 59.85
N PHE A 6 36.82 47.53 60.86
CA PHE A 6 36.79 46.29 61.63
C PHE A 6 36.22 45.10 60.83
N SER A 7 35.26 45.35 59.93
CA SER A 7 34.73 44.32 59.03
C SER A 7 35.69 43.96 57.90
N PHE A 8 36.51 44.92 57.44
CA PHE A 8 37.60 44.67 56.50
C PHE A 8 38.77 43.93 57.18
N TRP A 9 39.02 44.21 58.46
CA TRP A 9 40.11 43.59 59.21
C TRP A 9 39.85 42.11 59.54
N SER A 10 38.58 41.70 59.67
CA SER A 10 38.23 40.31 59.97
C SER A 10 38.30 39.39 58.74
N SER A 11 38.19 39.92 57.52
CA SER A 11 38.28 39.17 56.26
C SER A 11 39.71 38.96 55.76
N VAL A 12 40.71 39.62 56.37
CA VAL A 12 42.12 39.37 56.10
C VAL A 12 42.55 38.03 56.73
N PRO A 13 43.17 37.11 55.96
CA PRO A 13 43.64 35.82 56.48
C PRO A 13 44.57 36.00 57.68
N LEU A 14 44.47 35.11 58.69
CA LEU A 14 45.14 35.27 59.99
C LEU A 14 46.66 35.55 59.87
N ARG A 15 47.33 34.98 58.86
CA ARG A 15 48.76 35.20 58.59
C ARG A 15 49.08 36.65 58.20
N TRP A 16 48.19 37.32 57.48
CA TRP A 16 48.34 38.72 57.09
C TRP A 16 47.92 39.69 58.20
N ARG A 17 46.97 39.31 59.08
CA ARG A 17 46.66 40.12 60.27
C ARG A 17 47.87 40.22 61.20
N PHE A 18 48.56 39.11 61.45
CA PHE A 18 49.82 39.11 62.20
C PHE A 18 50.92 39.92 61.53
N PHE A 19 50.98 39.90 60.19
CA PHE A 19 51.96 40.66 59.43
C PHE A 19 51.70 42.17 59.51
N ILE A 20 50.46 42.62 59.31
CA ILE A 20 50.10 44.04 59.35
C ILE A 20 50.11 44.58 60.79
N THR A 21 49.73 43.81 61.81
CA THR A 21 49.91 44.25 63.21
C THR A 21 51.38 44.34 63.60
N SER A 22 52.23 43.44 63.11
CA SER A 22 53.68 43.53 63.31
C SER A 22 54.26 44.73 62.55
N PHE A 23 53.79 44.99 61.33
CA PHE A 23 54.23 46.14 60.53
C PHE A 23 53.70 47.47 61.06
N SER A 24 52.50 47.53 61.65
CA SER A 24 51.99 48.73 62.33
C SER A 24 52.66 48.94 63.68
N GLY A 25 53.00 47.86 64.40
CA GLY A 25 53.83 47.93 65.60
C GLY A 25 55.23 48.46 65.30
N ILE A 26 55.80 48.07 64.16
CA ILE A 26 57.05 48.65 63.64
C ILE A 26 56.79 50.10 63.20
N ALA A 27 55.78 50.42 62.39
CA ALA A 27 55.54 51.78 61.90
C ALA A 27 55.21 52.80 63.02
N VAL A 28 54.55 52.39 64.10
CA VAL A 28 54.26 53.25 65.27
C VAL A 28 55.51 53.51 66.12
N MET A 29 56.54 52.65 66.04
CA MET A 29 57.86 52.95 66.60
C MET A 29 58.65 53.97 65.77
N PHE A 30 58.21 54.27 64.53
CA PHE A 30 58.96 55.06 63.55
C PHE A 30 58.44 56.50 63.38
N THR A 31 57.54 57.00 64.22
CA THR A 31 56.98 58.36 64.04
C THR A 31 57.65 59.47 64.86
N GLU A 32 58.59 59.18 65.76
CA GLU A 32 59.40 60.25 66.42
C GLU A 32 60.93 60.08 66.35
N ASP A 33 61.48 58.88 66.08
CA ASP A 33 62.94 58.62 66.20
C ASP A 33 63.66 58.21 64.90
N VAL A 34 63.18 58.60 63.72
CA VAL A 34 63.85 58.26 62.45
C VAL A 34 65.25 58.90 62.34
N PHE A 35 65.50 60.02 63.03
CA PHE A 35 66.80 60.69 62.96
C PHE A 35 67.86 60.15 63.94
N VAL A 36 67.48 59.39 64.98
CA VAL A 36 68.44 58.84 65.97
C VAL A 36 68.87 57.41 65.64
N VAL A 37 68.01 56.64 64.96
CA VAL A 37 68.25 55.24 64.55
C VAL A 37 69.46 55.10 63.58
N GLY A 38 69.88 56.17 62.90
CA GLY A 38 71.09 56.17 62.06
C GLY A 38 72.41 56.37 62.82
N THR A 39 72.37 56.66 64.12
CA THR A 39 73.57 57.04 64.92
C THR A 39 73.95 56.04 65.99
N THR A 40 73.07 55.08 66.31
CA THR A 40 73.34 54.00 67.27
C THR A 40 73.52 52.66 66.55
N PRO A 41 74.45 51.79 67.00
CA PRO A 41 74.66 50.46 66.42
C PRO A 41 73.38 49.60 66.40
N GLU A 42 72.49 49.81 67.38
CA GLU A 42 71.23 49.09 67.53
C GLU A 42 70.22 49.48 66.42
N GLY A 43 70.17 50.75 66.01
CA GLY A 43 69.24 51.21 64.97
C GLY A 43 69.58 50.70 63.57
N TRP A 44 70.87 50.59 63.23
CA TRP A 44 71.33 49.93 61.99
C TRP A 44 70.97 48.44 61.96
N MET A 45 70.99 47.77 63.11
CA MET A 45 70.61 46.35 63.21
C MET A 45 69.11 46.14 62.94
N PHE A 46 68.24 47.04 63.42
CA PHE A 46 66.80 46.99 63.12
C PHE A 46 66.49 47.30 61.65
N LEU A 47 67.20 48.25 61.04
CA LEU A 47 67.06 48.55 59.61
C LEU A 47 67.52 47.37 58.73
N LEU A 48 68.63 46.72 59.08
CA LEU A 48 69.12 45.51 58.39
C LEU A 48 68.17 44.31 58.60
N ALA A 49 67.60 44.14 59.80
CA ALA A 49 66.58 43.14 60.07
C ALA A 49 65.29 43.39 59.26
N GLY A 50 64.83 44.64 59.18
CA GLY A 50 63.69 45.01 58.34
C GLY A 50 63.95 44.78 56.85
N ALA A 51 65.10 45.19 56.34
CA ALA A 51 65.50 44.98 54.95
C ALA A 51 65.63 43.48 54.59
N SER A 52 66.20 42.67 55.49
CA SER A 52 66.30 41.22 55.30
C SER A 52 64.94 40.52 55.32
N VAL A 53 64.01 40.94 56.19
CA VAL A 53 62.62 40.44 56.16
C VAL A 53 61.93 40.80 54.84
N ILE A 54 62.08 42.04 54.36
CA ILE A 54 61.50 42.47 53.07
C ILE A 54 62.09 41.65 51.91
N LEU A 55 63.41 41.39 51.90
CA LEU A 55 64.05 40.57 50.88
C LEU A 55 63.58 39.12 50.92
N VAL A 56 63.46 38.51 52.11
CA VAL A 56 62.98 37.13 52.26
C VAL A 56 61.51 37.01 51.86
N VAL A 57 60.66 37.95 52.28
CA VAL A 57 59.23 37.97 51.91
C VAL A 57 59.07 38.25 50.43
N GLY A 58 59.84 39.19 49.86
CA GLY A 58 59.89 39.48 48.44
C GLY A 58 60.31 38.26 47.62
N GLU A 59 61.36 37.57 48.02
CA GLU A 59 61.84 36.34 47.38
C GLU A 59 60.81 35.21 47.47
N LEU A 60 60.13 35.05 48.61
CA LEU A 60 59.05 34.07 48.77
C LEU A 60 57.87 34.38 47.85
N ILE A 61 57.47 35.66 47.74
CA ILE A 61 56.39 36.10 46.84
C ILE A 61 56.80 35.90 45.37
N ILE A 62 57.98 36.35 44.97
CA ILE A 62 58.49 36.20 43.60
C ILE A 62 58.56 34.72 43.22
N ARG A 63 59.08 33.87 44.12
CA ARG A 63 59.18 32.43 43.87
C ARG A 63 57.80 31.77 43.75
N ASP A 64 56.83 32.20 44.55
CA ASP A 64 55.46 31.67 44.52
C ASP A 64 54.69 32.11 43.25
N VAL A 65 54.84 33.39 42.86
CA VAL A 65 54.28 33.93 41.60
C VAL A 65 54.94 33.27 40.39
N HIS A 66 56.27 33.12 40.39
CA HIS A 66 56.99 32.47 39.30
C HIS A 66 56.56 31.02 39.11
N LYS A 67 56.39 30.26 40.21
CA LYS A 67 55.83 28.90 40.15
C LYS A 67 54.42 28.87 39.57
N GLY A 68 53.54 29.79 39.99
CA GLY A 68 52.18 29.92 39.43
C GLY A 68 52.18 30.19 37.92
N ILE A 69 53.05 31.11 37.45
CA ILE A 69 53.21 31.43 36.02
C ILE A 69 53.72 30.23 35.23
N VAL A 70 54.78 29.57 35.70
CA VAL A 70 55.37 28.41 35.01
C VAL A 70 54.36 27.26 34.91
N ASN A 71 53.57 27.02 35.96
CA ASN A 71 52.52 26.02 35.95
C ASN A 71 51.45 26.34 34.89
N LEU A 72 50.92 27.58 34.88
CA LEU A 72 49.95 27.99 33.86
C LEU A 72 50.53 27.95 32.45
N GLN A 73 51.78 28.35 32.26
CA GLN A 73 52.47 28.28 30.98
C GLN A 73 52.56 26.83 30.48
N SER A 74 52.85 25.87 31.37
CA SER A 74 52.89 24.45 31.02
C SER A 74 51.52 23.91 30.60
N SER A 75 50.44 24.37 31.25
CA SER A 75 49.06 23.98 30.92
C SER A 75 48.59 24.59 29.60
N ILE A 76 48.91 25.85 29.35
CA ILE A 76 48.65 26.52 28.07
C ILE A 76 49.46 25.86 26.95
N ALA A 77 50.71 25.46 27.21
CA ALA A 77 51.53 24.73 26.25
C ALA A 77 50.91 23.37 25.91
N ALA A 78 50.41 22.63 26.90
CA ALA A 78 49.67 21.39 26.67
C ALA A 78 48.41 21.64 25.81
N LEU A 79 47.62 22.67 26.14
CA LEU A 79 46.44 23.07 25.36
C LEU A 79 46.79 23.45 23.92
N SER A 80 47.91 24.15 23.68
CA SER A 80 48.39 24.50 22.34
C SER A 80 48.77 23.28 21.49
N GLN A 81 49.12 22.18 22.14
CA GLN A 81 49.38 20.87 21.51
C GLN A 81 48.12 20.01 21.42
N LEU A 82 46.94 20.57 21.73
CA LEU A 82 45.65 19.88 21.79
C LEU A 82 45.61 18.76 22.85
N ASP A 83 46.51 18.80 23.84
CA ASP A 83 46.53 17.87 24.97
C ASP A 83 45.59 18.37 26.06
N LEU A 84 44.32 18.03 25.89
CA LEU A 84 43.28 18.28 26.88
C LEU A 84 43.37 17.29 28.06
N SER A 85 44.22 16.26 28.03
CA SER A 85 44.26 15.21 29.08
C SER A 85 44.86 15.69 30.42
N LYS A 86 45.37 16.92 30.49
CA LYS A 86 46.05 17.48 31.66
C LYS A 86 45.29 18.67 32.21
N ASP A 87 45.10 18.68 33.52
CA ASP A 87 44.53 19.82 34.24
C ASP A 87 45.63 20.83 34.61
N ALA A 88 45.26 22.10 34.69
CA ALA A 88 46.08 23.15 35.24
C ALA A 88 46.31 22.95 36.74
N GLN A 89 47.58 22.91 37.14
CA GLN A 89 47.94 22.76 38.54
C GLN A 89 47.57 24.02 39.33
N ILE A 90 46.74 23.85 40.35
CA ILE A 90 46.32 24.94 41.24
C ILE A 90 47.46 25.24 42.22
N GLY A 91 48.10 26.39 42.07
CA GLY A 91 49.22 26.80 42.93
C GLY A 91 49.63 28.26 42.71
N GLY A 92 50.44 28.79 43.63
CA GLY A 92 50.81 30.20 43.67
C GLY A 92 49.78 31.06 44.40
N GLN A 93 49.80 32.38 44.14
CA GLN A 93 48.86 33.34 44.73
C GLN A 93 47.41 33.11 44.32
N LEU A 94 46.48 33.72 45.07
CA LEU A 94 45.03 33.54 44.92
C LEU A 94 44.55 33.80 43.49
N GLU A 95 45.08 34.84 42.85
CA GLU A 95 44.76 35.24 41.48
C GLU A 95 45.14 34.15 40.47
N MET A 96 46.27 33.47 40.66
CA MET A 96 46.69 32.35 39.80
C MET A 96 45.87 31.09 40.04
N GLN A 97 45.44 30.85 41.29
CA GLN A 97 44.54 29.75 41.60
C GLN A 97 43.17 29.93 40.92
N HIS A 98 42.64 31.16 40.85
CA HIS A 98 41.41 31.46 40.10
C HIS A 98 41.59 31.19 38.60
N ILE A 99 42.68 31.67 37.99
CA ILE A 99 42.95 31.43 36.55
C ILE A 99 43.10 29.92 36.27
N ALA A 100 43.83 29.18 37.10
CA ALA A 100 43.97 27.73 36.94
C ALA A 100 42.61 27.03 37.05
N THR A 101 41.75 27.48 37.96
CA THR A 101 40.41 26.92 38.15
C THR A 101 39.50 27.20 36.94
N ASP A 102 39.49 28.43 36.42
CA ASP A 102 38.69 28.77 35.24
C ASP A 102 39.23 28.10 33.98
N LEU A 103 40.55 27.97 33.83
CA LEU A 103 41.18 27.19 32.76
C LEU A 103 40.76 25.71 32.84
N ASN A 104 40.68 25.12 34.03
CA ASN A 104 40.19 23.75 34.21
C ASN A 104 38.72 23.59 33.83
N LYS A 105 37.86 24.57 34.10
CA LYS A 105 36.46 24.55 33.61
C LYS A 105 36.42 24.53 32.09
N VAL A 106 37.20 25.40 31.44
CA VAL A 106 37.30 25.44 29.98
C VAL A 106 37.82 24.10 29.43
N ILE A 107 38.88 23.53 29.99
CA ILE A 107 39.40 22.21 29.60
C ILE A 107 38.31 21.15 29.74
N ALA A 108 37.57 21.12 30.85
CA ALA A 108 36.49 20.16 31.07
C ALA A 108 35.34 20.32 30.06
N GLU A 109 34.95 21.55 29.73
CA GLU A 109 33.96 21.83 28.69
C GLU A 109 34.43 21.37 27.31
N TRP A 110 35.68 21.65 26.93
CA TRP A 110 36.27 21.17 25.68
C TRP A 110 36.36 19.65 25.60
N ARG A 111 36.78 18.97 26.68
CA ARG A 111 36.76 17.50 26.75
C ARG A 111 35.35 16.97 26.48
N THR A 112 34.34 17.60 27.08
CA THR A 112 32.92 17.23 26.89
C THR A 112 32.49 17.42 25.44
N ILE A 113 32.81 18.56 24.82
CA ILE A 113 32.49 18.85 23.41
C ILE A 113 33.17 17.84 22.47
N ILE A 114 34.46 17.54 22.67
CA ILE A 114 35.19 16.59 21.83
C ILE A 114 34.62 15.18 21.98
N ASN A 115 34.38 14.71 23.21
CA ASN A 115 33.78 13.40 23.44
C ASN A 115 32.36 13.30 22.85
N THR A 116 31.59 14.38 22.93
CA THR A 116 30.26 14.45 22.31
C THR A 116 30.38 14.35 20.79
N ASN A 117 31.28 15.11 20.17
CA ASN A 117 31.52 15.04 18.72
C ASN A 117 32.01 13.66 18.25
N LEU A 118 32.90 13.00 19.00
CA LEU A 118 33.34 11.62 18.70
C LEU A 118 32.18 10.63 18.77
N THR A 119 31.34 10.75 19.81
CA THR A 119 30.16 9.90 19.97
C THR A 119 29.13 10.16 18.88
N SER A 120 28.87 11.43 18.54
CA SER A 120 27.97 11.82 17.45
C SER A 120 28.46 11.34 16.09
N SER A 121 29.76 11.47 15.79
CA SER A 121 30.34 10.95 14.55
C SER A 121 30.20 9.43 14.44
N ARG A 122 30.48 8.69 15.53
CA ARG A 122 30.26 7.23 15.54
C ARG A 122 28.79 6.88 15.33
N GLY A 123 27.87 7.61 15.96
CA GLY A 123 26.43 7.44 15.75
C GLY A 123 25.99 7.74 14.32
N MET A 124 26.60 8.73 13.65
CA MET A 124 26.34 9.02 12.23
C MET A 124 26.77 7.86 11.33
N VAL A 125 27.96 7.27 11.54
CA VAL A 125 28.43 6.12 10.75
C VAL A 125 27.48 4.92 10.90
N GLU A 126 27.04 4.64 12.13
CA GLU A 126 26.07 3.57 12.39
C GLU A 126 24.71 3.86 11.72
N ALA A 127 24.23 5.10 11.78
CA ALA A 127 23.00 5.51 11.10
C ALA A 127 23.11 5.36 9.58
N VAL A 128 24.24 5.74 8.98
CA VAL A 128 24.50 5.56 7.54
C VAL A 128 24.42 4.08 7.16
N ALA A 129 25.07 3.19 7.92
CA ALA A 129 25.02 1.76 7.63
C ALA A 129 23.58 1.19 7.66
N VAL A 130 22.75 1.66 8.60
CA VAL A 130 21.33 1.28 8.65
C VAL A 130 20.57 1.81 7.42
N VAL A 131 20.79 3.06 7.04
CA VAL A 131 20.14 3.67 5.87
C VAL A 131 20.57 2.99 4.57
N GLU A 132 21.84 2.59 4.43
CA GLU A 132 22.31 1.83 3.27
C GLU A 132 21.63 0.47 3.15
N GLY A 133 21.50 -0.26 4.27
CA GLY A 133 20.76 -1.53 4.30
C GLY A 133 19.29 -1.35 3.90
N GLN A 134 18.64 -0.29 4.36
CA GLN A 134 17.29 0.05 3.95
C GLN A 134 17.20 0.40 2.46
N CYS A 135 18.13 1.20 1.93
CA CYS A 135 18.19 1.54 0.51
C CYS A 135 18.34 0.30 -0.35
N HIS A 136 19.18 -0.67 0.06
CA HIS A 136 19.32 -1.95 -0.65
C HIS A 136 17.99 -2.71 -0.69
N ALA A 137 17.31 -2.88 0.44
CA ALA A 137 16.02 -3.55 0.50
C ALA A 137 14.94 -2.83 -0.34
N LEU A 138 14.94 -1.50 -0.36
CA LEU A 138 14.03 -0.71 -1.19
C LEU A 138 14.30 -0.89 -2.70
N ARG A 139 15.57 -1.03 -3.13
CA ARG A 139 15.90 -1.33 -4.53
C ARG A 139 15.37 -2.69 -4.96
N GLU A 140 15.65 -3.73 -4.17
CA GLU A 140 15.19 -5.09 -4.42
C GLU A 140 13.66 -5.15 -4.48
N MET A 141 12.98 -4.49 -3.54
CA MET A 141 11.52 -4.38 -3.54
C MET A 141 11.00 -3.63 -4.78
N SER A 142 11.67 -2.56 -5.22
CA SER A 142 11.28 -1.80 -6.41
C SER A 142 11.41 -2.63 -7.69
N GLU A 143 12.46 -3.45 -7.80
CA GLU A 143 12.62 -4.39 -8.92
C GLU A 143 11.51 -5.46 -8.93
N HIS A 144 11.20 -6.04 -7.77
CA HIS A 144 10.08 -6.98 -7.65
C HIS A 144 8.74 -6.36 -8.04
N GLN A 145 8.43 -5.17 -7.52
CA GLN A 145 7.20 -4.47 -7.84
C GLN A 145 7.12 -4.12 -9.34
N ARG A 146 8.24 -3.82 -10.00
CA ARG A 146 8.29 -3.56 -11.45
C ARG A 146 7.91 -4.80 -12.27
N ASN A 147 8.36 -5.97 -11.84
CA ASN A 147 7.98 -7.25 -12.45
C ASN A 147 6.49 -7.57 -12.23
N ASP A 148 5.97 -7.27 -11.04
CA ASP A 148 4.55 -7.42 -10.72
C ASP A 148 3.69 -6.50 -11.60
N ILE A 149 4.09 -5.24 -11.79
CA ILE A 149 3.42 -4.31 -12.71
C ILE A 149 3.37 -4.83 -14.14
N SER A 150 4.49 -5.35 -14.64
CA SER A 150 4.54 -5.92 -15.99
C SER A 150 3.55 -7.08 -16.13
N SER A 151 3.54 -7.98 -15.14
CA SER A 151 2.62 -9.13 -15.12
C SER A 151 1.15 -8.69 -15.01
N MET A 152 0.86 -7.67 -14.20
CA MET A 152 -0.47 -7.09 -14.07
C MET A 152 -0.92 -6.44 -15.38
N THR A 153 -0.04 -5.71 -16.06
CA THR A 153 -0.33 -5.07 -17.35
C THR A 153 -0.67 -6.10 -18.43
N GLU A 154 0.10 -7.19 -18.50
CA GLU A 154 -0.23 -8.31 -19.40
C GLU A 154 -1.57 -8.95 -19.02
N GLY A 155 -1.83 -9.09 -17.72
CA GLY A 155 -3.09 -9.60 -17.18
C GLY A 155 -4.30 -8.76 -17.56
N THR A 156 -4.22 -7.43 -17.49
CA THR A 156 -5.32 -6.53 -17.86
C THR A 156 -5.57 -6.56 -19.37
N VAL A 157 -4.53 -6.56 -20.19
CA VAL A 157 -4.64 -6.68 -21.65
C VAL A 157 -5.32 -8.00 -22.04
N ARG A 158 -4.88 -9.12 -21.45
CA ARG A 158 -5.49 -10.43 -21.70
C ARG A 158 -6.94 -10.48 -21.25
N SER A 159 -7.25 -9.91 -20.08
CA SER A 159 -8.62 -9.87 -19.56
C SER A 159 -9.54 -9.07 -20.46
N LYS A 160 -9.07 -7.92 -20.99
CA LYS A 160 -9.82 -7.09 -21.94
C LYS A 160 -10.13 -7.85 -23.24
N ALA A 161 -9.16 -8.60 -23.76
CA ALA A 161 -9.36 -9.44 -24.93
C ALA A 161 -10.38 -10.57 -24.68
N LEU A 162 -10.35 -11.19 -23.50
CA LEU A 162 -11.32 -12.23 -23.12
C LEU A 162 -12.75 -11.67 -22.99
N VAL A 163 -12.91 -10.51 -22.36
CA VAL A 163 -14.23 -9.84 -22.27
C VAL A 163 -14.78 -9.58 -23.67
N HIS A 164 -13.96 -9.04 -24.57
CA HIS A 164 -14.37 -8.80 -25.96
C HIS A 164 -14.77 -10.09 -26.71
N ASP A 165 -14.04 -11.20 -26.52
CA ASP A 165 -14.41 -12.50 -27.11
C ASP A 165 -15.75 -13.00 -26.55
N VAL A 166 -16.00 -12.85 -25.24
CA VAL A 166 -17.27 -13.23 -24.62
C VAL A 166 -18.41 -12.38 -25.16
N GLU A 167 -18.26 -11.06 -25.27
CA GLU A 167 -19.27 -10.18 -25.87
C GLU A 167 -19.60 -10.58 -27.31
N SER A 168 -18.57 -10.87 -28.12
CA SER A 168 -18.74 -11.36 -29.49
C SER A 168 -19.52 -12.68 -29.54
N ARG A 169 -19.23 -13.61 -28.62
CA ARG A 169 -19.96 -14.88 -28.49
C ARG A 169 -21.41 -14.65 -28.09
N MET A 170 -21.67 -13.77 -27.12
CA MET A 170 -23.03 -13.45 -26.66
C MET A 170 -23.86 -12.81 -27.78
N SER A 171 -23.24 -11.94 -28.60
CA SER A 171 -23.89 -11.41 -29.80
C SER A 171 -24.31 -12.52 -30.77
N ARG A 172 -23.42 -13.50 -31.04
CA ARG A 172 -23.76 -14.67 -31.89
C ARG A 172 -24.86 -15.55 -31.29
N VAL A 173 -24.85 -15.75 -29.97
CA VAL A 173 -25.92 -16.47 -29.26
C VAL A 173 -27.25 -15.74 -29.45
N ASN A 174 -27.29 -14.43 -29.26
CA ASN A 174 -28.51 -13.65 -29.43
C ASN A 174 -29.05 -13.71 -30.87
N SER A 175 -28.20 -13.61 -31.89
CA SER A 175 -28.61 -13.81 -33.29
C SER A 175 -29.14 -15.22 -33.55
N SER A 176 -28.54 -16.23 -32.91
CA SER A 176 -29.02 -17.62 -33.04
C SER A 176 -30.39 -17.79 -32.38
N LEU A 177 -30.63 -17.18 -31.22
CA LEU A 177 -31.94 -17.19 -30.56
C LEU A 177 -33.02 -16.52 -31.42
N GLN A 178 -32.69 -15.39 -32.08
CA GLN A 178 -33.60 -14.73 -33.01
C GLN A 178 -33.98 -15.66 -34.18
N ASN A 179 -32.99 -16.28 -34.82
CA ASN A 179 -33.22 -17.23 -35.91
C ASN A 179 -34.09 -18.43 -35.47
N ILE A 180 -33.86 -18.96 -34.27
CA ILE A 180 -34.69 -20.04 -33.72
C ILE A 180 -36.12 -19.53 -33.50
N GLY A 181 -36.29 -18.31 -32.97
CA GLY A 181 -37.60 -17.67 -32.80
C GLY A 181 -38.37 -17.57 -34.12
N ASP A 182 -37.71 -17.18 -35.21
CA ASP A 182 -38.31 -17.10 -36.54
C ASP A 182 -38.76 -18.49 -37.05
N VAL A 183 -37.92 -19.52 -36.86
CA VAL A 183 -38.25 -20.90 -37.24
C VAL A 183 -39.43 -21.44 -36.43
N VAL A 184 -39.49 -21.15 -35.13
CA VAL A 184 -40.62 -21.51 -34.27
C VAL A 184 -41.91 -20.86 -34.76
N GLN A 185 -41.85 -19.55 -35.07
CA GLN A 185 -43.01 -18.82 -35.59
C GLN A 185 -43.51 -19.38 -36.93
N GLN A 186 -42.59 -19.74 -37.83
CA GLN A 186 -42.92 -20.37 -39.11
C GLN A 186 -43.56 -21.75 -38.91
N ASN A 187 -43.01 -22.59 -38.01
CA ASN A 187 -43.56 -23.90 -37.71
C ASN A 187 -44.98 -23.81 -37.13
N THR A 188 -45.24 -22.87 -36.23
CA THR A 188 -46.58 -22.62 -35.69
C THR A 188 -47.58 -22.29 -36.82
N SER A 189 -47.16 -21.51 -37.83
CA SER A 189 -48.01 -21.23 -38.99
C SER A 189 -48.31 -22.48 -39.82
N TYR A 190 -47.31 -23.34 -40.07
CA TYR A 190 -47.52 -24.59 -40.82
C TYR A 190 -48.43 -25.57 -40.07
N MET A 191 -48.33 -25.60 -38.76
CA MET A 191 -49.19 -26.45 -37.93
C MET A 191 -50.63 -25.97 -37.95
N ALA A 192 -50.87 -24.66 -37.86
CA ALA A 192 -52.20 -24.08 -38.01
C ALA A 192 -52.81 -24.35 -39.41
N GLU A 193 -51.99 -24.38 -40.46
CA GLU A 193 -52.43 -24.81 -41.79
C GLU A 193 -52.75 -26.30 -41.86
N LEU A 194 -51.92 -27.15 -41.24
CA LEU A 194 -52.14 -28.59 -41.18
C LEU A 194 -53.41 -28.96 -40.42
N ILE A 195 -53.76 -28.25 -39.34
CA ILE A 195 -55.03 -28.41 -38.62
C ILE A 195 -56.20 -28.13 -39.57
N ARG A 196 -56.21 -26.97 -40.24
CA ARG A 196 -57.27 -26.61 -41.20
C ARG A 196 -57.42 -27.65 -42.32
N LYS A 197 -56.31 -28.17 -42.83
CA LYS A 197 -56.33 -29.23 -43.86
C LYS A 197 -56.86 -30.56 -43.32
N THR A 198 -56.54 -30.89 -42.08
CA THR A 198 -57.04 -32.09 -41.41
C THR A 198 -58.55 -31.99 -41.14
N GLU A 199 -59.05 -30.81 -40.78
CA GLU A 199 -60.49 -30.52 -40.66
C GLU A 199 -61.22 -30.62 -42.01
N GLU A 200 -60.61 -30.12 -43.09
CA GLU A 200 -61.15 -30.24 -44.45
C GLU A 200 -61.31 -31.73 -44.86
N VAL A 201 -60.28 -32.55 -44.59
CA VAL A 201 -60.34 -34.01 -44.82
C VAL A 201 -61.42 -34.67 -43.97
N SER A 202 -61.55 -34.30 -42.69
CA SER A 202 -62.58 -34.81 -41.79
C SER A 202 -63.99 -34.52 -42.32
N ASN A 203 -64.23 -33.31 -42.81
CA ASN A 203 -65.52 -32.93 -43.40
C ASN A 203 -65.84 -33.75 -44.66
N VAL A 204 -64.85 -33.94 -45.55
CA VAL A 204 -65.02 -34.78 -46.75
C VAL A 204 -65.27 -36.24 -46.37
N SER A 205 -64.51 -36.78 -45.40
CA SER A 205 -64.68 -38.13 -44.84
C SER A 205 -66.12 -38.34 -44.36
N SER A 206 -66.65 -37.39 -43.56
CA SER A 206 -68.03 -37.41 -43.06
C SER A 206 -69.08 -37.44 -44.19
N VAL A 207 -68.90 -36.63 -45.24
CA VAL A 207 -69.80 -36.63 -46.40
C VAL A 207 -69.76 -37.98 -47.14
N ILE A 208 -68.58 -38.57 -47.36
CA ILE A 208 -68.45 -39.88 -48.02
C ILE A 208 -69.09 -40.98 -47.18
N LYS A 209 -68.98 -40.90 -45.84
CA LYS A 209 -69.65 -41.82 -44.92
C LYS A 209 -71.16 -41.77 -45.10
N GLN A 210 -71.73 -40.56 -45.08
CA GLN A 210 -73.17 -40.34 -45.27
C GLN A 210 -73.65 -40.84 -46.63
N ILE A 211 -72.88 -40.59 -47.71
CA ILE A 211 -73.18 -41.12 -49.04
C ILE A 211 -73.14 -42.66 -49.04
N SER A 212 -72.14 -43.27 -48.40
CA SER A 212 -72.00 -44.73 -48.32
C SER A 212 -73.17 -45.35 -47.55
N GLU A 213 -73.61 -44.73 -46.46
CA GLU A 213 -74.80 -45.15 -45.70
C GLU A 213 -76.09 -45.02 -46.52
N GLN A 214 -76.25 -43.92 -47.27
CA GLN A 214 -77.39 -43.74 -48.18
C GLN A 214 -77.41 -44.79 -49.30
N ILE A 215 -76.26 -45.08 -49.92
CA ILE A 215 -76.14 -46.13 -50.95
C ILE A 215 -76.47 -47.49 -50.35
N ASN A 216 -76.00 -47.78 -49.13
CA ASN A 216 -76.30 -49.03 -48.44
C ASN A 216 -77.82 -49.20 -48.20
N LEU A 217 -78.52 -48.13 -47.82
CA LEU A 217 -79.98 -48.12 -47.66
C LEU A 217 -80.72 -48.28 -49.01
N LEU A 218 -80.25 -47.60 -50.06
CA LEU A 218 -80.79 -47.75 -51.42
C LEU A 218 -80.63 -49.18 -51.94
N ALA A 219 -79.45 -49.77 -51.75
CA ALA A 219 -79.14 -51.13 -52.14
C ALA A 219 -79.99 -52.15 -51.36
N LEU A 220 -80.22 -51.91 -50.07
CA LEU A 220 -81.13 -52.73 -49.26
C LEU A 220 -82.57 -52.68 -49.80
N ASN A 221 -83.09 -51.49 -50.10
CA ASN A 221 -84.43 -51.33 -50.68
C ASN A 221 -84.54 -52.03 -52.05
N ALA A 222 -83.49 -51.94 -52.88
CA ALA A 222 -83.43 -52.63 -54.17
C ALA A 222 -83.39 -54.16 -54.01
N ALA A 223 -82.64 -54.68 -53.04
CA ALA A 223 -82.60 -56.11 -52.74
C ALA A 223 -83.97 -56.64 -52.27
N ILE A 224 -84.70 -55.86 -51.45
CA ILE A 224 -86.06 -56.20 -51.01
C ILE A 224 -87.01 -56.26 -52.22
N GLU A 225 -86.99 -55.27 -53.09
CA GLU A 225 -87.90 -55.24 -54.24
C GLU A 225 -87.55 -56.30 -55.29
N ALA A 226 -86.26 -56.61 -55.46
CA ALA A 226 -85.79 -57.72 -56.29
C ALA A 226 -86.27 -59.09 -55.75
N ALA A 227 -86.26 -59.29 -54.42
CA ALA A 227 -86.83 -60.48 -53.80
C ALA A 227 -88.36 -60.56 -53.99
N ARG A 228 -89.04 -59.40 -53.98
CA ARG A 228 -90.49 -59.27 -54.19
C ARG A 228 -90.93 -59.62 -55.61
N ALA A 229 -90.08 -59.37 -56.60
CA ALA A 229 -90.29 -59.73 -58.01
C ALA A 229 -90.06 -61.23 -58.32
N GLY A 230 -89.60 -62.02 -57.34
CA GLY A 230 -89.39 -63.47 -57.50
C GLY A 230 -88.32 -63.80 -58.56
N ASP A 231 -88.60 -64.75 -59.45
CA ASP A 231 -87.63 -65.22 -60.45
C ASP A 231 -87.20 -64.13 -61.44
N ALA A 232 -88.07 -63.15 -61.74
CA ALA A 232 -87.75 -62.03 -62.63
C ALA A 232 -86.73 -61.06 -62.00
N GLY A 233 -86.59 -61.05 -60.68
CA GLY A 233 -85.71 -60.15 -59.92
C GLY A 233 -84.31 -60.70 -59.60
N ARG A 234 -84.01 -61.97 -59.90
CA ARG A 234 -82.74 -62.63 -59.49
C ARG A 234 -81.48 -61.88 -59.92
N GLY A 235 -81.45 -61.36 -61.15
CA GLY A 235 -80.31 -60.58 -61.64
C GLY A 235 -80.13 -59.25 -60.89
N PHE A 236 -81.23 -58.57 -60.58
CA PHE A 236 -81.23 -57.33 -59.80
C PHE A 236 -80.82 -57.56 -58.33
N ALA A 237 -81.23 -58.69 -57.74
CA ALA A 237 -80.84 -59.04 -56.37
C ALA A 237 -79.32 -59.17 -56.22
N VAL A 238 -78.65 -59.82 -57.17
CA VAL A 238 -77.17 -59.96 -57.16
C VAL A 238 -76.48 -58.61 -57.26
N VAL A 239 -76.96 -57.72 -58.14
CA VAL A 239 -76.41 -56.37 -58.27
C VAL A 239 -76.63 -55.56 -57.00
N ALA A 240 -77.82 -55.63 -56.40
CA ALA A 240 -78.14 -54.93 -55.16
C ALA A 240 -77.24 -55.39 -53.99
N ASP A 241 -76.99 -56.69 -53.85
CA ASP A 241 -76.07 -57.20 -52.83
C ASP A 241 -74.62 -56.77 -53.06
N GLU A 242 -74.14 -56.73 -54.31
CA GLU A 242 -72.78 -56.26 -54.60
C GLU A 242 -72.62 -54.75 -54.33
N VAL A 243 -73.62 -53.94 -54.68
CA VAL A 243 -73.65 -52.50 -54.33
C VAL A 243 -73.65 -52.31 -52.81
N ARG A 244 -74.44 -53.11 -52.07
CA ARG A 244 -74.48 -53.08 -50.60
C ARG A 244 -73.13 -53.45 -49.99
N LYS A 245 -72.43 -54.42 -50.57
CA LYS A 245 -71.09 -54.81 -50.12
C LYS A 245 -70.07 -53.70 -50.37
N LEU A 246 -70.09 -53.07 -51.55
CA LEU A 246 -69.22 -51.93 -51.89
C LEU A 246 -69.48 -50.72 -50.98
N SER A 247 -70.74 -50.40 -50.67
CA SER A 247 -71.07 -49.31 -49.75
C SER A 247 -70.56 -49.56 -48.34
N ASN A 248 -70.66 -50.80 -47.83
CA ASN A 248 -70.10 -51.15 -46.52
C ASN A 248 -68.56 -51.11 -46.52
N GLN A 249 -67.91 -51.56 -47.60
CA GLN A 249 -66.46 -51.43 -47.74
C GLN A 249 -66.02 -49.95 -47.77
N SER A 250 -66.76 -49.10 -48.48
CA SER A 250 -66.53 -47.65 -48.50
C SER A 250 -66.65 -47.02 -47.11
N ALA A 251 -67.75 -47.31 -46.38
CA ALA A 251 -67.93 -46.82 -45.01
C ALA A 251 -66.81 -47.27 -44.05
N ASN A 252 -66.35 -48.51 -44.19
CA ASN A 252 -65.22 -49.03 -43.40
C ASN A 252 -63.90 -48.33 -43.75
N ALA A 253 -63.63 -48.07 -45.03
CA ALA A 253 -62.44 -47.34 -45.47
C ALA A 253 -62.44 -45.91 -44.91
N VAL A 254 -63.59 -45.24 -44.93
CA VAL A 254 -63.79 -43.89 -44.36
C VAL A 254 -63.56 -43.90 -42.84
N SER A 255 -64.02 -44.91 -42.11
CA SER A 255 -63.71 -45.05 -40.68
C SER A 255 -62.20 -45.18 -40.42
N GLY A 256 -61.44 -45.77 -41.36
CA GLY A 256 -59.98 -45.79 -41.31
C GLY A 256 -59.36 -44.40 -41.50
N ILE A 257 -59.93 -43.58 -42.38
CA ILE A 257 -59.52 -42.18 -42.57
C ILE A 257 -59.73 -41.38 -41.28
N ASP A 258 -60.89 -41.51 -40.63
CA ASP A 258 -61.20 -40.81 -39.38
C ASP A 258 -60.13 -41.11 -38.29
N THR A 259 -59.69 -42.37 -38.20
CA THR A 259 -58.63 -42.78 -37.26
C THR A 259 -57.29 -42.10 -37.55
N VAL A 260 -56.94 -41.94 -38.84
CA VAL A 260 -55.71 -41.24 -39.26
C VAL A 260 -55.80 -39.74 -38.97
N VAL A 261 -56.96 -39.13 -39.24
CA VAL A 261 -57.25 -37.72 -38.93
C VAL A 261 -57.09 -37.45 -37.44
N GLU A 262 -57.69 -38.27 -36.57
CA GLU A 262 -57.53 -38.15 -35.11
C GLU A 262 -56.08 -38.29 -34.65
N ALA A 263 -55.31 -39.19 -35.27
CA ALA A 263 -53.88 -39.34 -34.98
C ALA A 263 -53.09 -38.09 -35.41
N LEU A 264 -53.38 -37.52 -36.57
CA LEU A 264 -52.76 -36.29 -37.06
C LEU A 264 -53.07 -35.10 -36.13
N THR A 265 -54.32 -34.90 -35.74
CA THR A 265 -54.72 -33.81 -34.83
C THR A 265 -53.98 -33.91 -33.50
N ARG A 266 -53.87 -35.12 -32.91
CA ARG A 266 -53.09 -35.33 -31.69
C ARG A 266 -51.61 -35.02 -31.88
N ALA A 267 -51.01 -35.47 -32.98
CA ALA A 267 -49.61 -35.20 -33.28
C ALA A 267 -49.34 -33.69 -33.39
N VAL A 268 -50.22 -32.94 -34.05
CA VAL A 268 -50.09 -31.48 -34.13
C VAL A 268 -50.19 -30.84 -32.76
N HIS A 269 -51.14 -31.25 -31.93
CA HIS A 269 -51.26 -30.69 -30.57
C HIS A 269 -50.01 -30.91 -29.72
N THR A 270 -49.44 -32.12 -29.75
CA THR A 270 -48.16 -32.41 -29.07
C THR A 270 -47.01 -31.57 -29.63
N MET A 271 -46.99 -31.31 -30.94
CA MET A 271 -46.02 -30.39 -31.52
C MET A 271 -46.21 -28.95 -31.01
N GLU A 272 -47.45 -28.50 -30.74
CA GLU A 272 -47.73 -27.13 -30.27
C GLU A 272 -47.19 -26.95 -28.86
N GLU A 273 -47.44 -27.92 -27.98
CA GLU A 273 -46.84 -27.97 -26.64
C GLU A 273 -45.31 -27.97 -26.71
N GLY A 274 -44.73 -28.72 -27.65
CA GLY A 274 -43.29 -28.74 -27.91
C GLY A 274 -42.75 -27.36 -28.32
N GLN A 275 -43.44 -26.65 -29.23
CA GLN A 275 -43.06 -25.30 -29.64
C GLN A 275 -43.16 -24.30 -28.49
N GLN A 276 -44.20 -24.38 -27.66
CA GLN A 276 -44.36 -23.51 -26.51
C GLN A 276 -43.19 -23.64 -25.53
N ARG A 277 -42.75 -24.87 -25.25
CA ARG A 277 -41.56 -25.14 -24.42
C ARG A 277 -40.27 -24.59 -25.04
N ILE A 278 -40.14 -24.61 -26.36
CA ILE A 278 -39.01 -24.02 -27.07
C ILE A 278 -39.01 -22.49 -26.89
N VAL A 279 -40.17 -21.83 -27.02
CA VAL A 279 -40.30 -20.38 -26.78
C VAL A 279 -39.86 -20.00 -25.36
N GLU A 280 -40.33 -20.74 -24.35
CA GLU A 280 -39.94 -20.52 -22.96
C GLU A 280 -38.42 -20.69 -22.76
N THR A 281 -37.83 -21.69 -23.40
CA THR A 281 -36.39 -21.94 -23.35
C THR A 281 -35.60 -20.79 -24.00
N ILE A 282 -36.06 -20.28 -25.15
CA ILE A 282 -35.44 -19.14 -25.83
C ILE A 282 -35.46 -17.90 -24.94
N GLN A 283 -36.59 -17.63 -24.27
CA GLN A 283 -36.72 -16.50 -23.34
C GLN A 283 -35.76 -16.64 -22.15
N GLY A 284 -35.65 -17.84 -21.57
CA GLY A 284 -34.69 -18.12 -20.50
C GLY A 284 -33.24 -17.87 -20.92
N ILE A 285 -32.81 -18.43 -22.05
CA ILE A 285 -31.45 -18.22 -22.58
C ILE A 285 -31.23 -16.74 -22.92
N GLY A 286 -32.25 -16.04 -23.42
CA GLY A 286 -32.18 -14.61 -23.69
C GLY A 286 -31.91 -13.78 -22.41
N ALA A 287 -32.58 -14.10 -21.31
CA ALA A 287 -32.36 -13.46 -20.02
C ALA A 287 -30.96 -13.75 -19.45
N ASP A 288 -30.49 -14.99 -19.57
CA ASP A 288 -29.13 -15.38 -19.17
C ASP A 288 -28.08 -14.64 -20.01
N THR A 289 -28.28 -14.56 -21.33
CA THR A 289 -27.39 -13.83 -22.26
C THR A 289 -27.30 -12.35 -21.91
N ALA A 290 -28.44 -11.72 -21.57
CA ALA A 290 -28.48 -10.33 -21.12
C ALA A 290 -27.71 -10.14 -19.80
N SER A 291 -27.88 -11.07 -18.85
CA SER A 291 -27.16 -11.05 -17.57
C SER A 291 -25.65 -11.19 -17.75
N VAL A 292 -25.20 -12.09 -18.63
CA VAL A 292 -23.77 -12.22 -18.95
C VAL A 292 -23.21 -10.97 -19.62
N THR A 293 -23.96 -10.36 -20.54
CA THR A 293 -23.55 -9.11 -21.20
C THR A 293 -23.41 -7.96 -20.20
N GLN A 294 -24.32 -7.85 -19.24
CA GLN A 294 -24.20 -6.89 -18.15
C GLN A 294 -22.95 -7.15 -17.30
N GLY A 295 -22.69 -8.41 -16.94
CA GLY A 295 -21.48 -8.79 -16.20
C GLY A 295 -20.19 -8.47 -16.95
N MET A 296 -20.17 -8.63 -18.28
CA MET A 296 -19.02 -8.24 -19.12
C MET A 296 -18.80 -6.72 -19.16
N SER A 297 -19.87 -5.92 -19.16
CA SER A 297 -19.79 -4.45 -19.07
C SER A 297 -19.17 -4.02 -17.74
N GLU A 298 -19.64 -4.59 -16.62
CA GLU A 298 -19.06 -4.34 -15.29
C GLU A 298 -17.59 -4.77 -15.20
N GLN A 299 -17.25 -5.90 -15.82
CA GLN A 299 -15.88 -6.39 -15.87
C GLN A 299 -14.97 -5.46 -16.69
N THR A 300 -15.46 -4.86 -17.77
CA THR A 300 -14.72 -3.85 -18.54
C THR A 300 -14.37 -2.64 -17.67
N VAL A 301 -15.35 -2.11 -16.92
CA VAL A 301 -15.12 -1.00 -15.99
C VAL A 301 -14.08 -1.37 -14.93
N ALA A 302 -14.15 -2.57 -14.37
CA ALA A 302 -13.17 -3.04 -13.39
C ALA A 302 -11.75 -3.17 -14.00
N ILE A 303 -11.62 -3.67 -15.23
CA ILE A 303 -10.34 -3.79 -15.92
C ILE A 303 -9.73 -2.41 -16.20
N ASP A 304 -10.53 -1.43 -16.60
CA ASP A 304 -10.05 -0.07 -16.83
C ASP A 304 -9.61 0.60 -15.51
N ASP A 305 -10.31 0.37 -14.38
CA ASP A 305 -9.87 0.82 -13.04
C ASP A 305 -8.53 0.18 -12.65
N ILE A 306 -8.37 -1.14 -12.84
CA ILE A 306 -7.12 -1.83 -12.57
C ILE A 306 -5.99 -1.25 -13.44
N SER A 307 -6.25 -0.99 -14.72
CA SER A 307 -5.24 -0.44 -15.63
C SER A 307 -4.75 0.94 -15.17
N SER A 308 -5.66 1.82 -14.75
CA SER A 308 -5.31 3.12 -14.16
C SER A 308 -4.49 2.97 -12.87
N ARG A 309 -4.85 2.01 -12.00
CA ARG A 309 -4.08 1.75 -10.77
C ARG A 309 -2.67 1.23 -11.06
N VAL A 310 -2.52 0.38 -12.09
CA VAL A 310 -1.21 -0.13 -12.52
C VAL A 310 -0.32 1.00 -13.02
N GLU A 311 -0.86 1.95 -13.80
CA GLU A 311 -0.12 3.14 -14.24
C GLU A 311 0.32 4.03 -13.07
N ASN A 312 -0.58 4.27 -12.11
CA ASN A 312 -0.23 5.03 -10.91
C ASN A 312 0.86 4.34 -10.09
N PHE A 313 0.77 3.01 -9.94
CA PHE A 313 1.79 2.23 -9.23
C PHE A 313 3.14 2.28 -9.95
N ALA A 314 3.15 2.28 -11.28
CA ALA A 314 4.39 2.44 -12.06
C ALA A 314 5.07 3.78 -11.79
N GLY A 315 4.28 4.86 -11.71
CA GLY A 315 4.78 6.18 -11.32
C GLY A 315 5.36 6.20 -9.90
N GLN A 316 4.69 5.55 -8.94
CA GLN A 316 5.18 5.45 -7.56
C GLN A 316 6.49 4.69 -7.43
N ILE A 317 6.69 3.60 -8.19
CA ILE A 317 7.96 2.87 -8.18
C ILE A 317 9.10 3.76 -8.69
N GLU A 318 8.86 4.56 -9.73
CA GLU A 318 9.88 5.47 -10.25
C GLU A 318 10.26 6.54 -9.22
N GLU A 319 9.27 7.05 -8.47
CA GLU A 319 9.51 7.97 -7.36
C GLU A 319 10.31 7.32 -6.22
N VAL A 320 9.98 6.08 -5.85
CA VAL A 320 10.75 5.30 -4.85
C VAL A 320 12.20 5.13 -5.31
N HIS A 321 12.42 4.78 -6.59
CA HIS A 321 13.76 4.64 -7.14
C HIS A 321 14.55 5.96 -7.04
N HIS A 322 13.94 7.09 -7.40
CA HIS A 322 14.56 8.40 -7.26
C HIS A 322 14.90 8.74 -5.81
N ASN A 323 13.98 8.49 -4.88
CA ASN A 323 14.18 8.75 -3.45
C ASN A 323 15.32 7.90 -2.87
N VAL A 324 15.44 6.63 -3.31
CA VAL A 324 16.54 5.75 -2.91
C VAL A 324 17.88 6.27 -3.42
N GLU A 325 17.94 6.77 -4.67
CA GLU A 325 19.14 7.38 -5.22
C GLU A 325 19.57 8.62 -4.44
N GLN A 326 18.63 9.54 -4.18
CA GLN A 326 18.88 10.73 -3.37
C GLN A 326 19.34 10.39 -1.94
N THR A 327 18.71 9.40 -1.31
CA THR A 327 19.07 8.95 0.05
C THR A 327 20.47 8.35 0.06
N THR A 328 20.85 7.60 -0.98
CA THR A 328 22.20 7.04 -1.11
C THR A 328 23.26 8.14 -1.20
N VAL A 329 23.00 9.19 -1.97
CA VAL A 329 23.90 10.36 -2.06
C VAL A 329 23.99 11.09 -0.71
N ALA A 330 22.87 11.27 -0.01
CA ALA A 330 22.85 11.90 1.30
C ALA A 330 23.63 11.09 2.34
N SER A 331 23.51 9.76 2.33
CA SER A 331 24.27 8.85 3.17
C SER A 331 25.78 8.96 2.94
N ALA A 332 26.22 8.99 1.68
CA ALA A 332 27.63 9.18 1.34
C ALA A 332 28.19 10.52 1.86
N ASN A 333 27.40 11.59 1.78
CA ASN A 333 27.78 12.89 2.34
C ASN A 333 27.87 12.87 3.87
N LEU A 334 26.93 12.19 4.55
CA LEU A 334 26.95 12.03 6.01
C LEU A 334 28.15 11.20 6.47
N GLU A 335 28.50 10.14 5.74
CA GLU A 335 29.69 9.33 6.02
C GLU A 335 30.97 10.17 5.93
N SER A 336 31.12 10.95 4.85
CA SER A 336 32.23 11.88 4.69
C SER A 336 32.31 12.88 5.85
N LEU A 337 31.18 13.49 6.23
CA LEU A 337 31.13 14.46 7.32
C LEU A 337 31.46 13.81 8.68
N ALA A 338 30.98 12.60 8.94
CA ALA A 338 31.33 11.84 10.13
C ALA A 338 32.84 11.57 10.18
N GLY A 339 33.42 11.17 9.04
CA GLY A 339 34.87 10.96 8.88
C GLY A 339 35.68 12.21 9.20
N ASP A 340 35.29 13.36 8.65
CA ASP A 340 35.94 14.65 8.89
C ASP A 340 35.85 15.07 10.37
N LEU A 341 34.67 14.93 11.00
CA LEU A 341 34.47 15.22 12.42
C LEU A 341 35.31 14.30 13.31
N ASN A 342 35.37 13.01 13.00
CA ASN A 342 36.18 12.05 13.73
C ASN A 342 37.67 12.38 13.60
N ALA A 343 38.13 12.71 12.39
CA ALA A 343 39.51 13.09 12.14
C ALA A 343 39.88 14.37 12.91
N LEU A 344 39.03 15.40 12.87
CA LEU A 344 39.24 16.64 13.63
C LEU A 344 39.27 16.40 15.14
N ALA A 345 38.32 15.63 15.66
CA ALA A 345 38.20 15.37 17.09
C ALA A 345 39.33 14.47 17.62
N SER A 346 39.79 13.49 16.83
CA SER A 346 40.91 12.59 17.19
C SER A 346 42.27 13.29 17.32
N ARG A 347 42.41 14.52 16.79
CA ARG A 347 43.62 15.34 16.98
C ARG A 347 43.75 15.85 18.42
N PHE A 348 42.63 15.95 19.14
CA PHE A 348 42.64 16.31 20.54
C PHE A 348 42.92 15.07 21.38
N ARG A 349 43.90 15.18 22.28
CA ARG A 349 44.16 14.15 23.28
C ARG A 349 43.32 14.46 24.50
N VAL A 350 42.18 13.77 24.62
CA VAL A 350 41.22 13.89 25.72
C VAL A 350 41.46 12.79 26.74
#